data_AF-A0A9D9LA04-F1
#
_entry.id   AF-A0A9D9LA04-F1
#
_cell.length_a   1.000
_cell.length_b   1.000
_cell.length_c   1.000
_cell.angle_alpha   90.00
_cell.angle_beta   90.00
_cell.angle_gamma   90.00
#
_symmetry.space_group_name_H-M   'P 1'
#
loop_
_entity.id
_entity.type
_entity.pdbx_description
1 polymer ?
#
loop_
_entity_poly.entity_id
_entity_poly.type
_entity_poly.pdbx_seq_one_letter_code
_entity_poly.pdbx_strand_id
1 'polypeptide(L)'
;MKKDVFEYVWTDKKRTFLGLPWSFTRYYLTETKFVTRTGFLSVQEDELELYRVLDKKLVLTAGDRMVGCGTIEMNVRDVDTPKKIIKSVKNPREVMKLLDKYIDMNRDKYRTRGRDMYSGYDEPDYHDGHDDHDDY
;
A
#
# COMPACT_ATOMS: atom_id res chain seq x y z
N MET A 1 26.63 -8.96 8.89
CA MET A 1 25.84 -8.22 7.89
C MET A 1 24.62 -9.09 7.57
N LYS A 2 23.47 -8.86 8.21
CA LYS A 2 22.26 -9.67 7.92
C LYS A 2 21.75 -9.24 6.55
N LYS A 3 21.73 -10.19 5.60
CA LYS A 3 21.11 -10.06 4.29
C LYS A 3 19.67 -9.57 4.51
N ASP A 4 19.28 -8.50 3.83
CA ASP A 4 17.91 -8.02 3.86
C ASP A 4 16.99 -9.18 3.44
N VAL A 5 16.12 -9.63 4.35
CA VAL A 5 15.22 -10.79 4.16
C VAL A 5 14.05 -10.43 3.22
N PHE A 6 13.98 -9.17 2.77
CA PHE A 6 12.90 -8.63 1.97
C PHE A 6 13.45 -7.84 0.78
N GLU A 7 12.90 -8.08 -0.40
CA GLU A 7 13.11 -7.24 -1.57
C GLU A 7 12.30 -5.95 -1.39
N TYR A 8 13.01 -4.84 -1.17
CA TYR A 8 12.41 -3.53 -1.01
C TYR A 8 12.60 -2.71 -2.28
N VAL A 9 11.52 -2.08 -2.72
CA VAL A 9 11.51 -1.15 -3.85
C VAL A 9 12.10 0.19 -3.43
N TRP A 10 11.80 0.60 -2.20
CA TRP A 10 12.25 1.88 -1.67
C TRP A 10 12.48 1.82 -0.17
N THR A 11 13.47 2.57 0.29
CA THR A 11 13.78 2.73 1.72
C THR A 11 14.09 4.18 2.03
N ASP A 12 13.68 4.63 3.22
CA ASP A 12 14.07 5.93 3.76
C ASP A 12 14.21 5.87 5.28
N LYS A 13 14.89 6.87 5.82
CA LYS A 13 15.10 7.04 7.25
C LYS A 13 14.51 8.38 7.67
N LYS A 14 13.67 8.37 8.70
CA LYS A 14 13.03 9.59 9.21
C LYS A 14 14.09 10.59 9.71
N ARG A 15 13.97 11.83 9.25
CA ARG A 15 14.86 12.96 9.59
C ARG A 15 14.12 13.94 10.49
N THR A 16 14.65 14.22 11.69
CA THR A 16 13.88 14.94 12.73
C THR A 16 14.15 16.44 12.75
N PHE A 17 15.42 16.85 12.66
CA PHE A 17 15.81 18.26 12.77
C PHE A 17 16.92 18.56 11.76
N LEU A 18 16.79 19.63 10.98
CA LEU A 18 17.75 20.06 9.94
C LEU A 18 18.12 18.98 8.90
N GLY A 19 17.23 18.02 8.63
CA GLY A 19 17.51 16.92 7.70
C GLY A 19 18.44 15.83 8.26
N LEU A 20 18.77 15.87 9.55
CA LEU A 20 19.60 14.85 10.19
C LEU A 20 18.75 13.63 10.63
N PRO A 21 19.20 12.39 10.32
CA PRO A 21 18.48 11.17 10.63
C PRO A 21 18.77 10.71 12.06
N TRP A 22 18.40 11.55 13.04
CA TRP A 22 18.60 11.25 14.46
C TRP A 22 17.54 10.29 15.02
N SER A 23 16.46 10.05 14.27
CA SER A 23 15.50 9.01 14.63
C SER A 23 16.01 7.62 14.25
N PHE A 24 15.63 6.62 15.03
CA PHE A 24 15.82 5.21 14.71
C PHE A 24 14.62 4.62 13.96
N THR A 25 13.90 5.46 13.21
CA THR A 25 12.76 5.04 12.40
C THR A 25 13.20 4.89 10.94
N ARG A 26 12.98 3.71 10.38
CA ARG A 26 13.21 3.38 8.99
C ARG A 26 11.91 2.94 8.34
N TYR A 27 11.71 3.39 7.12
CA TYR A 27 10.59 3.05 6.29
C TYR A 27 11.07 2.19 5.14
N TYR A 28 10.29 1.18 4.80
CA TYR A 28 10.53 0.30 3.68
C TYR A 28 9.22 0.14 2.92
N LEU A 29 9.31 0.24 1.60
CA LEU A 29 8.23 -0.10 0.70
C LEU A 29 8.66 -1.35 -0.07
N THR A 30 7.92 -2.43 0.09
CA THR A 30 8.05 -3.65 -0.71
C THR A 30 6.96 -3.65 -1.79
N GLU A 31 6.91 -4.69 -2.62
CA GLU A 31 5.87 -4.79 -3.63
C GLU A 31 4.45 -4.86 -3.05
N THR A 32 4.27 -5.41 -1.84
CA THR A 32 2.95 -5.73 -1.27
C THR A 32 2.71 -5.06 0.08
N LYS A 33 3.76 -4.60 0.75
CA LYS A 33 3.70 -4.08 2.12
C LYS A 33 4.50 -2.79 2.28
N PHE A 34 4.07 -1.99 3.23
CA PHE A 34 4.82 -0.86 3.76
C PHE A 34 5.24 -1.16 5.20
N VAL A 35 6.53 -1.21 5.46
CA VAL A 35 7.09 -1.59 6.76
C VAL A 35 7.68 -0.38 7.44
N THR A 36 7.29 -0.15 8.69
CA THR A 36 7.88 0.86 9.56
C THR A 36 8.61 0.19 10.70
N ARG A 37 9.93 0.35 10.72
CA ARG A 37 10.79 -0.19 11.78
C ARG A 37 11.25 0.95 12.68
N THR A 38 10.94 0.88 13.96
CA THR A 38 11.32 1.90 14.95
C THR A 38 11.98 1.25 16.15
N GLY A 39 13.14 1.74 16.58
CA GLY A 39 13.74 1.27 17.83
C GLY A 39 15.24 1.46 17.95
N PHE A 40 15.71 1.64 19.19
CA PHE A 40 17.14 1.71 19.53
C PHE A 40 17.59 0.49 20.35
N LEU A 41 16.95 0.23 21.50
CA LEU A 41 17.20 -0.94 22.36
C LEU A 41 16.18 -2.06 22.13
N SER A 42 14.90 -1.68 21.98
CA SER A 42 13.83 -2.57 21.52
C SER A 42 13.44 -2.14 20.11
N VAL A 43 13.36 -3.10 19.19
CA VAL A 43 13.01 -2.88 17.79
C VAL A 43 11.58 -3.35 17.57
N GLN A 44 10.71 -2.43 17.22
CA GLN A 44 9.35 -2.71 16.79
C GLN A 44 9.24 -2.59 15.28
N GLU A 45 8.58 -3.55 14.66
CA GLU A 45 8.30 -3.57 13.23
C GLU A 45 6.79 -3.61 13.03
N ASP A 46 6.30 -2.67 12.24
CA ASP A 46 4.87 -2.48 11.98
C ASP A 46 4.65 -2.49 10.47
N GLU A 47 4.06 -3.58 9.99
CA GLU A 47 3.78 -3.88 8.59
C GLU A 47 2.36 -3.48 8.21
N LEU A 48 2.22 -2.76 7.10
CA LEU A 48 0.95 -2.38 6.51
C LEU A 48 0.82 -2.99 5.12
N GLU A 49 -0.20 -3.81 4.90
CA GLU A 49 -0.49 -4.36 3.56
C GLU A 49 -1.04 -3.27 2.63
N LEU A 50 -0.45 -3.11 1.44
CA LEU A 50 -0.78 -2.03 0.51
C LEU A 50 -2.21 -2.12 -0.02
N TYR A 51 -2.75 -3.32 -0.20
CA TYR A 51 -4.13 -3.50 -0.66
C TYR A 51 -5.18 -3.03 0.36
N ARG A 52 -4.81 -2.93 1.65
CA ARG A 52 -5.70 -2.42 2.71
C ARG A 52 -5.73 -0.90 2.79
N VAL A 53 -4.80 -0.22 2.12
CA VAL A 53 -4.79 1.25 2.09
C VAL A 53 -6.01 1.71 1.31
N LEU A 54 -6.83 2.56 1.94
CA LEU A 54 -8.05 3.10 1.34
C LEU A 54 -7.73 4.40 0.61
N ASP A 55 -7.14 5.33 1.35
CA ASP A 55 -6.77 6.66 0.91
C ASP A 55 -5.46 7.08 1.56
N LYS A 56 -4.92 8.18 1.04
CA LYS A 56 -3.65 8.74 1.46
C LYS A 56 -3.66 10.24 1.31
N LYS A 57 -2.94 10.91 2.20
CA LYS A 57 -2.87 12.36 2.29
C LYS A 57 -1.42 12.78 2.49
N LEU A 58 -1.01 13.79 1.72
CA LEU A 58 0.28 14.45 1.90
C LEU A 58 0.10 15.72 2.74
N VAL A 59 0.82 15.80 3.86
CA VAL A 59 0.88 16.97 4.74
C VAL A 59 2.28 17.58 4.63
N LEU A 60 2.32 18.85 4.22
CA LEU A 60 3.56 19.63 4.08
C LEU A 60 3.51 20.82 5.03
N THR A 61 4.23 20.75 6.15
CA THR A 61 4.37 21.91 7.04
C THR A 61 5.37 22.93 6.48
N ALA A 62 5.40 24.15 7.02
CA ALA A 62 6.35 25.18 6.56
C ALA A 62 7.82 24.71 6.68
N GLY A 63 8.18 24.09 7.80
CA GLY A 63 9.52 23.52 8.00
C GLY A 63 9.83 22.38 7.04
N ASP A 64 8.88 21.45 6.84
CA ASP A 64 9.03 20.33 5.90
C ASP A 64 9.34 20.81 4.48
N ARG A 65 8.65 21.85 4.01
CA ARG A 65 8.89 22.45 2.68
C ARG A 65 10.29 23.03 2.54
N MET A 66 10.82 23.65 3.60
CA MET A 66 12.18 24.21 3.58
C MET A 66 13.26 23.13 3.50
N VAL A 67 13.03 21.96 4.10
CA VAL A 67 13.98 20.83 4.10
C VAL A 67 13.69 19.77 3.02
N GLY A 68 12.72 20.01 2.13
CA GLY A 68 12.33 19.06 1.08
C GLY A 68 11.73 17.75 1.60
N CYS A 69 11.18 17.76 2.81
CA CYS A 69 10.53 16.61 3.44
C CYS A 69 9.01 16.77 3.46
N GLY A 70 8.30 15.74 3.92
CA GLY A 70 6.86 15.81 4.19
C GLY A 70 6.35 14.63 5.00
N THR A 71 5.09 14.71 5.42
CA THR A 71 4.41 13.65 6.17
C THR A 71 3.32 13.04 5.31
N ILE A 72 3.32 11.70 5.19
CA ILE A 72 2.31 10.95 4.46
C ILE A 72 1.41 10.26 5.49
N GLU A 73 0.11 10.50 5.40
CA GLU A 73 -0.91 9.82 6.19
C GLU A 73 -1.64 8.84 5.28
N MET A 74 -1.82 7.59 5.71
CA MET A 74 -2.58 6.58 4.98
C MET A 74 -3.70 6.08 5.90
N ASN A 75 -4.95 6.08 5.43
CA ASN A 75 -6.00 5.39 6.17
C ASN A 75 -6.17 3.98 5.61
N VAL A 76 -6.41 3.05 6.53
CA VAL A 76 -6.33 1.62 6.29
C VAL A 76 -7.64 0.99 6.69
N ARG A 77 -8.05 -0.04 5.96
CA ARG A 77 -9.15 -0.93 6.34
C ARG A 77 -8.69 -1.90 7.42
N ASP A 78 -8.26 -1.37 8.56
CA ASP A 78 -7.90 -2.14 9.75
C ASP A 78 -8.71 -1.63 10.94
N VAL A 79 -9.14 -2.54 11.80
CA VAL A 79 -9.95 -2.23 12.99
C VAL A 79 -9.07 -1.65 14.09
N ASP A 80 -7.84 -2.18 14.24
CA ASP A 80 -6.97 -1.81 15.35
C ASP A 80 -6.09 -0.60 15.04
N THR A 81 -5.70 -0.44 13.77
CA THR A 81 -4.85 0.67 13.31
C THR A 81 -5.44 1.35 12.07
N PRO A 82 -6.47 2.21 12.24
CA PRO A 82 -7.18 2.82 11.11
C PRO A 82 -6.33 3.84 10.34
N LYS A 83 -5.24 4.34 10.94
CA LYS A 83 -4.40 5.40 10.36
C LYS A 83 -2.92 5.13 10.59
N LYS A 84 -2.15 5.11 9.50
CA LYS A 84 -0.69 5.04 9.50
C LYS A 84 -0.09 6.40 9.14
N ILE A 85 0.84 6.91 9.93
CA ILE A 85 1.47 8.21 9.71
C ILE A 85 2.99 8.03 9.53
N ILE A 86 3.47 8.38 8.34
CA ILE A 86 4.88 8.35 7.95
C ILE A 86 5.41 9.78 7.98
N LYS A 87 6.27 10.09 8.96
CA LYS A 87 6.80 11.45 9.16
C LYS A 87 8.14 11.65 8.48
N SER A 88 8.34 12.87 7.97
CA SER A 88 9.63 13.40 7.49
C SER A 88 10.28 12.53 6.40
N VAL A 89 9.48 12.20 5.39
CA VAL A 89 9.87 11.49 4.18
C VAL A 89 10.52 12.45 3.20
N LYS A 90 11.67 12.09 2.62
CA LYS A 90 12.33 12.92 1.60
C LYS A 90 11.57 12.85 0.27
N ASN A 91 11.47 13.97 -0.44
CA ASN A 91 10.77 14.06 -1.73
C ASN A 91 9.37 13.42 -1.66
N PRO A 92 8.49 13.88 -0.75
CA PRO A 92 7.28 13.16 -0.40
C PRO A 92 6.29 13.00 -1.57
N ARG A 93 6.38 13.85 -2.61
CA ARG A 93 5.60 13.72 -3.83
C ARG A 93 6.01 12.52 -4.69
N GLU A 94 7.32 12.24 -4.76
CA GLU A 94 7.83 11.07 -5.49
C GLU A 94 7.44 9.79 -4.76
N VAL A 95 7.58 9.79 -3.44
CA VAL A 95 7.16 8.66 -2.60
C VAL A 95 5.66 8.43 -2.68
N MET A 96 4.85 9.50 -2.74
CA MET A 96 3.42 9.38 -2.97
C MET A 96 3.16 8.67 -4.30
N LYS A 97 3.71 9.17 -5.43
CA LYS A 97 3.56 8.52 -6.75
C LYS A 97 3.97 7.05 -6.74
N LEU A 98 5.03 6.72 -6.00
CA LEU A 98 5.48 5.34 -5.84
C LEU A 98 4.43 4.50 -5.09
N LEU A 99 3.90 5.01 -3.98
CA LEU A 99 2.82 4.38 -3.24
C LEU A 99 1.57 4.17 -4.10
N ASP A 100 1.14 5.17 -4.89
CA ASP A 100 0.03 5.03 -5.85
C ASP A 100 0.24 3.82 -6.75
N LYS A 101 1.39 3.75 -7.41
CA LYS A 101 1.73 2.67 -8.33
C LYS A 101 1.62 1.29 -7.68
N TYR A 102 2.21 1.11 -6.49
CA TYR A 102 2.19 -0.21 -5.84
C TYR A 102 0.83 -0.54 -5.22
N ILE A 103 0.09 0.43 -4.71
CA ILE A 103 -1.28 0.22 -4.22
C ILE A 103 -2.17 -0.25 -5.37
N ASP A 104 -2.12 0.42 -6.53
CA ASP A 104 -2.93 0.07 -7.69
C ASP A 104 -2.56 -1.31 -8.24
N MET A 105 -1.25 -1.61 -8.36
CA MET A 105 -0.78 -2.94 -8.74
C MET A 105 -1.27 -4.04 -7.79
N ASN A 106 -1.32 -3.78 -6.48
CA ASN A 106 -1.87 -4.75 -5.54
C ASN A 106 -3.38 -4.88 -5.71
N ARG A 107 -4.11 -3.77 -5.78
CA ARG A 107 -5.57 -3.79 -5.98
C ARG A 107 -5.95 -4.56 -7.24
N ASP A 108 -5.23 -4.40 -8.33
CA ASP A 108 -5.44 -5.17 -9.56
C ASP A 108 -5.14 -6.66 -9.37
N LYS A 109 -4.01 -7.02 -8.75
CA LYS A 109 -3.68 -8.42 -8.43
C LYS A 109 -4.77 -9.09 -7.59
N TYR A 110 -5.30 -8.41 -6.57
CA TYR A 110 -6.36 -8.93 -5.72
C TYR A 110 -7.74 -8.94 -6.42
N ARG A 111 -8.03 -7.95 -7.28
CA ARG A 111 -9.27 -7.90 -8.06
C ARG A 111 -9.34 -9.02 -9.10
N THR A 112 -8.23 -9.29 -9.79
CA THR A 112 -8.12 -10.40 -10.75
C THR A 112 -8.31 -11.75 -10.05
N ARG A 113 -7.67 -11.95 -8.88
CA ARG A 113 -7.93 -13.13 -8.04
C ARG A 113 -9.39 -13.32 -7.65
N GLY A 114 -10.11 -12.23 -7.36
CA GLY A 114 -11.54 -12.29 -7.07
C GLY A 114 -12.39 -12.63 -8.30
N ARG A 115 -11.97 -12.20 -9.50
CA ARG A 115 -12.66 -12.50 -10.76
C ARG A 115 -12.44 -13.94 -11.21
N ASP A 116 -11.24 -14.48 -11.01
CA ASP A 116 -10.90 -15.87 -11.32
C ASP A 116 -11.69 -16.88 -10.46
N MET A 117 -12.18 -16.46 -9.29
CA MET A 117 -13.04 -17.27 -8.41
C MET A 117 -14.51 -17.30 -8.86
N TYR A 118 -14.98 -16.33 -9.65
CA TYR A 118 -16.36 -16.29 -10.16
C TYR A 118 -16.49 -16.77 -11.61
N SER A 119 -15.39 -16.86 -12.36
CA SER A 119 -15.40 -17.33 -13.75
C SER A 119 -15.46 -18.86 -13.91
N GLY A 120 -15.58 -19.61 -12.80
CA GLY A 120 -15.71 -21.07 -12.78
C GLY A 120 -17.11 -21.59 -12.40
N TYR A 121 -18.10 -20.70 -12.30
CA TYR A 121 -19.51 -21.10 -12.28
C TYR A 121 -20.09 -20.78 -13.65
N ASP A 122 -20.08 -21.79 -14.52
CA ASP A 122 -20.81 -21.81 -15.79
C ASP A 122 -22.24 -21.32 -15.54
N GLU A 123 -22.56 -20.19 -16.16
CA GLU A 123 -23.92 -19.73 -16.40
C GLU A 123 -24.49 -20.66 -17.47
N PRO A 124 -25.55 -21.47 -17.21
CA PRO A 124 -26.20 -22.16 -18.29
C PRO A 124 -26.96 -21.12 -19.12
N ASP A 125 -26.46 -20.86 -20.33
CA ASP A 125 -27.17 -20.19 -21.41
C ASP A 125 -28.55 -20.84 -21.59
N TYR A 126 -29.57 -20.28 -20.95
CA TYR A 126 -30.96 -20.56 -21.30
C TYR A 126 -31.23 -19.91 -22.66
N HIS A 127 -30.94 -20.67 -23.71
CA HIS A 127 -31.46 -20.41 -25.04
C HIS A 127 -32.98 -20.62 -24.99
N ASP A 128 -33.70 -19.52 -24.82
CA ASP A 128 -35.14 -19.44 -25.09
C ASP A 128 -35.35 -19.63 -26.60
N GLY A 129 -35.98 -20.74 -26.97
CA GLY A 129 -36.14 -21.20 -28.34
C GLY A 129 -37.44 -21.97 -28.44
N HIS A 130 -38.51 -21.20 -28.53
CA HIS A 130 -39.91 -21.55 -28.73
C HIS A 130 -40.17 -22.79 -29.60
N ASP A 131 -41.15 -23.57 -29.17
CA ASP A 131 -41.74 -24.75 -29.79
C ASP A 131 -42.08 -24.60 -31.27
N ASP A 132 -41.96 -25.70 -32.02
CA ASP A 132 -43.01 -26.14 -32.96
C ASP A 132 -42.91 -27.66 -33.10
N HIS A 133 -43.83 -28.35 -32.43
CA HIS A 133 -44.06 -29.79 -32.55
C HIS A 133 -45.04 -29.99 -33.71
N ASP A 134 -44.53 -30.39 -34.87
CA ASP A 134 -45.33 -31.03 -35.91
C ASP A 134 -45.79 -32.40 -35.41
N ASP A 135 -47.10 -32.71 -35.50
CA ASP A 135 -47.60 -34.07 -35.71
C ASP A 135 -49.12 -34.07 -36.03
N TYR A 136 -49.41 -34.48 -37.28
CA TYR A 136 -50.60 -35.13 -37.89
C TYR A 136 -52.02 -34.56 -37.74
#